data_AF-A0A7S2R001-F1
#
_entry.id   AF-A0A7S2R001-F1
#
_cell.length_a   1.000
_cell.length_b   1.000
_cell.length_c   1.000
_cell.angle_alpha   90.00
_cell.angle_beta   90.00
_cell.angle_gamma   90.00
#
_symmetry.space_group_name_H-M   'P 1'
#
loop_
_entity.id
_entity.type
_entity.pdbx_description
1 polymer ?
#
loop_
_entity_poly.entity_id
_entity_poly.type
_entity_poly.pdbx_seq_one_letter_code
_entity_poly.pdbx_strand_id
1 'polypeptide(L)'
;HHPQMGLWIIAHRMAEEYISLAGELMLPGTHLGPFGYDPAQGKYPIERITAYGVLTSPLRRPTVVEKWSPYEIATFEAAVAFLGKQFHRVQKLIRTKSTKEIVEFYYIWKKTHHYKMWKKQYIPPEMDLGDSDE
;
A
#
# COMPACT_ATOMS: atom_id res chain seq x y z
N HIS A 1 -2.18 -1.80 39.34
CA HIS A 1 -1.96 -2.41 38.01
C HIS A 1 -2.47 -1.45 36.94
N HIS A 2 -1.57 -0.88 36.14
CA HIS A 2 -1.87 0.21 35.19
C HIS A 2 -2.43 -0.35 33.86
N PRO A 3 -3.72 -0.13 33.54
CA PRO A 3 -4.32 -0.60 32.28
C PRO A 3 -3.66 -0.03 31.02
N GLN A 4 -2.90 1.08 31.15
CA GLN A 4 -2.13 1.65 30.05
C GLN A 4 -0.97 0.76 29.57
N MET A 5 -0.35 -0.06 30.43
CA MET A 5 0.78 -0.92 30.00
C MET A 5 0.37 -1.98 28.98
N GLY A 6 -0.84 -2.54 29.08
CA GLY A 6 -1.33 -3.54 28.13
C GLY A 6 -1.56 -2.96 26.73
N LEU A 7 -2.07 -1.72 26.64
CA LEU A 7 -2.27 -1.01 25.38
C LEU A 7 -0.95 -0.72 24.65
N TRP A 8 0.10 -0.31 25.39
CA TRP A 8 1.42 -0.08 24.81
C TRP A 8 2.06 -1.35 24.24
N ILE A 9 1.91 -2.48 24.93
CA ILE A 9 2.44 -3.76 24.45
C ILE A 9 1.73 -4.19 23.16
N ILE A 10 0.41 -4.04 23.09
CA ILE A 10 -0.37 -4.35 21.88
C ILE A 10 0.03 -3.43 20.73
N ALA A 11 0.10 -2.11 20.96
CA ALA A 11 0.48 -1.14 19.95
C ALA A 11 1.90 -1.40 19.41
N HIS A 12 2.84 -1.72 20.30
CA HIS A 12 4.20 -2.07 19.93
C HIS A 12 4.24 -3.35 19.07
N ARG A 13 3.51 -4.39 19.48
CA ARG A 13 3.39 -5.62 18.69
C ARG A 13 2.79 -5.38 17.30
N MET A 14 1.74 -4.57 17.20
CA MET A 14 1.14 -4.20 15.91
C MET A 14 2.13 -3.46 15.02
N ALA A 15 2.95 -2.57 15.59
CA ALA A 15 4.00 -1.87 14.85
C ALA A 15 5.08 -2.83 14.34
N GLU A 16 5.55 -3.76 15.17
CA GLU A 16 6.53 -4.79 14.80
C GLU A 16 6.00 -5.70 13.67
N GLU A 17 4.76 -6.18 13.80
CA GLU A 17 4.10 -7.02 12.79
C GLU A 17 3.93 -6.26 11.46
N TYR A 18 3.55 -4.98 11.51
CA TYR A 18 3.44 -4.14 10.32
C TYR A 18 4.79 -3.90 9.64
N ILE A 19 5.83 -3.56 10.40
CA ILE A 19 7.18 -3.33 9.88
C ILE A 19 7.71 -4.60 9.20
N SER A 20 7.52 -5.75 9.83
CA SER A 20 7.94 -7.06 9.30
C SER A 20 7.22 -7.37 7.99
N LEU A 21 5.89 -7.24 7.96
CA LEU A 21 5.07 -7.46 6.76
C LEU A 21 5.47 -6.50 5.62
N ALA A 22 5.69 -5.22 5.92
CA ALA A 22 6.12 -4.25 4.93
C ALA A 22 7.50 -4.60 4.35
N GLY A 23 8.43 -5.08 5.18
CA GLY A 23 9.74 -5.56 4.73
C GLY A 23 9.64 -6.75 3.77
N GLU A 24 8.84 -7.76 4.13
CA GLU A 24 8.62 -8.95 3.30
C GLU A 24 7.96 -8.63 1.96
N LEU A 25 6.96 -7.72 1.97
CA LEU A 25 6.28 -7.28 0.75
C LEU A 25 7.22 -6.52 -0.21
N MET A 26 8.08 -5.65 0.35
CA MET A 26 8.97 -4.80 -0.46
C MET A 26 10.20 -5.55 -0.96
N LEU A 27 10.67 -6.55 -0.23
CA LEU A 27 11.92 -7.28 -0.48
C LEU A 27 11.74 -8.79 -0.31
N PRO A 28 10.87 -9.44 -1.12
CA PRO A 28 10.57 -10.86 -0.98
C PRO A 28 11.83 -11.72 -1.15
N GLY A 29 12.04 -12.66 -0.24
CA GLY A 29 13.20 -13.56 -0.26
C GLY A 29 14.53 -12.91 0.12
N THR A 30 14.53 -11.65 0.54
CA THR A 30 15.74 -10.97 1.01
C THR A 30 15.81 -11.12 2.53
N HIS A 31 16.71 -11.96 3.03
CA HIS A 31 16.96 -12.04 4.47
C HIS A 31 17.76 -10.80 4.89
N LEU A 32 17.05 -9.70 5.14
CA LEU A 32 17.63 -8.51 5.76
C LEU A 32 18.25 -8.92 7.09
N GLY A 33 19.50 -8.53 7.34
CA GLY A 33 20.14 -8.79 8.63
C GLY A 33 19.37 -8.11 9.79
N PRO A 34 19.58 -8.55 11.05
CA PRO A 34 18.98 -7.87 12.19
C PRO A 34 19.32 -6.38 12.15
N PHE A 35 18.30 -5.53 12.35
CA PHE A 35 18.53 -4.10 12.54
C PHE A 35 19.34 -3.92 13.82
N GLY A 36 20.59 -3.49 13.72
CA GLY A 36 21.34 -3.13 14.93
C GLY A 36 22.85 -3.24 14.83
N TYR A 37 23.46 -2.56 15.79
CA TYR A 37 24.85 -2.73 16.18
C TYR A 37 25.05 -4.17 16.68
N ASP A 38 26.02 -4.88 16.12
CA ASP A 38 26.47 -6.17 16.67
C ASP A 38 27.31 -5.86 17.92
N PRO A 39 26.80 -6.16 19.14
CA PRO A 39 27.53 -5.84 20.36
C PRO A 39 28.76 -6.74 20.55
N ALA A 40 28.76 -7.93 19.95
CA ALA A 40 29.86 -8.88 20.04
C ALA A 40 31.03 -8.46 19.12
N GLN A 41 30.73 -7.87 17.97
CA GLN A 41 31.75 -7.37 17.03
C GLN A 41 32.03 -5.88 17.13
N GLY A 42 31.25 -5.15 17.93
CA GLY A 42 31.38 -3.71 18.09
C GLY A 42 31.16 -2.91 16.81
N LYS A 43 30.40 -3.47 15.86
CA LYS A 43 30.27 -2.93 14.50
C LYS A 43 28.83 -2.99 14.04
N TYR A 44 28.44 -1.99 13.25
CA TYR A 44 27.32 -2.16 12.34
C TYR A 44 27.80 -3.07 11.20
N PRO A 45 27.13 -4.18 10.89
CA PRO A 45 27.52 -5.04 9.78
C PRO A 45 27.33 -4.31 8.43
N ILE A 46 28.40 -3.64 7.97
CA ILE A 46 28.42 -2.78 6.76
C ILE A 46 28.36 -3.61 5.47
N GLU A 47 28.80 -4.87 5.52
CA GLU A 47 28.94 -5.76 4.35
C GLU A 47 27.63 -6.44 3.92
N ARG A 48 26.52 -6.19 4.62
CA ARG A 48 25.22 -6.78 4.26
C ARG A 48 24.34 -5.74 3.58
N ILE A 49 23.71 -6.14 2.48
CA ILE A 49 22.75 -5.32 1.74
C ILE A 49 21.64 -4.89 2.70
N THR A 50 21.57 -3.60 3.01
CA THR A 50 20.52 -3.03 3.85
C THR A 50 19.27 -2.75 3.02
N ALA A 51 18.10 -2.75 3.64
CA ALA A 51 16.86 -2.35 2.98
C ALA A 51 17.00 -0.95 2.34
N TYR A 52 17.64 -0.02 3.06
CA TYR A 52 17.95 1.30 2.56
C TYR A 52 18.79 1.26 1.27
N GLY A 53 19.86 0.46 1.24
CA GLY A 53 20.71 0.33 0.05
C GLY A 53 19.97 -0.25 -1.16
N VAL A 54 19.09 -1.23 -0.95
CA VAL A 54 18.25 -1.75 -2.03
C VAL A 54 17.29 -0.67 -2.52
N LEU A 55 16.53 -0.06 -1.61
CA LEU A 55 15.46 0.88 -1.94
C LEU A 55 15.98 2.17 -2.59
N THR A 56 17.18 2.62 -2.23
CA THR A 56 17.78 3.88 -2.73
C THR A 56 18.75 3.70 -3.89
N SER A 57 18.97 2.47 -4.36
CA SER A 57 19.87 2.20 -5.48
C SER A 57 19.44 2.98 -6.74
N PRO A 58 20.35 3.74 -7.40
CA PRO A 58 20.03 4.51 -8.60
C PRO A 58 19.70 3.62 -9.81
N LEU A 59 20.07 2.35 -9.75
CA LEU A 59 19.73 1.36 -10.78
C LEU A 59 18.33 0.76 -10.57
N ARG A 60 17.73 0.93 -9.39
CA ARG A 60 16.40 0.41 -9.07
C ARG A 60 15.35 1.42 -9.51
N ARG A 61 14.30 0.91 -10.16
CA ARG A 61 13.09 1.69 -10.48
C ARG A 61 11.95 1.20 -9.61
N PRO A 62 11.44 2.01 -8.66
CA PRO A 62 10.28 1.62 -7.86
C PRO A 62 9.09 1.35 -8.77
N THR A 63 8.43 0.23 -8.57
CA THR A 63 7.19 -0.13 -9.27
C THR A 63 6.07 0.85 -8.89
N VAL A 64 4.98 0.82 -9.67
CA VAL A 64 3.80 1.64 -9.38
C VAL A 64 3.24 1.33 -7.99
N VAL A 65 3.17 0.05 -7.61
CA VAL A 65 2.60 -0.37 -6.31
C VAL A 65 3.46 0.09 -5.14
N GLU A 66 4.79 0.06 -5.27
CA GLU A 66 5.70 0.52 -4.21
C GLU A 66 5.59 2.02 -3.89
N LYS A 67 5.08 2.83 -4.82
CA LYS A 67 4.84 4.27 -4.60
C LYS A 67 3.55 4.54 -3.81
N TRP A 68 2.78 3.50 -3.51
CA TRP A 68 1.48 3.59 -2.86
C TRP A 68 1.53 2.96 -1.47
N SER A 69 1.15 3.74 -0.47
CA SER A 69 0.97 3.24 0.88
C SER A 69 -0.29 2.37 0.99
N PRO A 70 -0.36 1.44 1.95
CA PRO A 70 -1.57 0.64 2.18
C PRO A 70 -2.83 1.49 2.40
N TYR A 71 -2.69 2.62 3.10
CA TYR A 71 -3.78 3.57 3.31
C TYR A 71 -4.29 4.18 2.00
N GLU A 72 -3.40 4.58 1.09
CA GLU A 72 -3.79 5.12 -0.21
C GLU A 72 -4.45 4.06 -1.09
N ILE A 73 -3.98 2.82 -1.04
CA ILE A 73 -4.59 1.69 -1.78
C ILE A 73 -6.01 1.45 -1.27
N ALA A 74 -6.22 1.36 0.05
CA ALA A 74 -7.54 1.19 0.63
C ALA A 74 -8.48 2.37 0.29
N THR A 75 -7.96 3.60 0.34
CA THR A 75 -8.72 4.80 -0.03
C THR A 75 -9.09 4.78 -1.52
N PHE A 76 -8.19 4.35 -2.39
CA PHE A 76 -8.46 4.18 -3.82
C PHE A 76 -9.57 3.16 -4.09
N GLU A 77 -9.52 1.99 -3.44
CA GLU A 77 -10.54 0.95 -3.65
C GLU A 77 -11.93 1.42 -3.21
N ALA A 78 -12.02 2.03 -2.02
CA ALA A 78 -13.27 2.62 -1.54
C ALA A 78 -13.78 3.74 -2.47
N ALA A 79 -12.88 4.62 -2.93
CA ALA A 79 -13.22 5.70 -3.83
C ALA A 79 -13.71 5.21 -5.20
N VAL A 80 -13.09 4.17 -5.77
CA VAL A 80 -13.50 3.58 -7.07
C VAL A 80 -14.80 2.78 -6.94
N ALA A 81 -15.05 2.15 -5.79
CA ALA A 81 -16.34 1.54 -5.51
C ALA A 81 -17.47 2.59 -5.48
N PHE A 82 -17.23 3.75 -4.88
CA PHE A 82 -18.23 4.82 -4.74
C PHE A 82 -18.38 5.70 -6.00
N LEU A 83 -17.29 6.06 -6.67
CA LEU A 83 -17.26 7.05 -7.77
C LEU A 83 -17.06 6.43 -9.15
N GLY A 84 -16.79 5.12 -9.22
CA GLY A 84 -16.40 4.46 -10.45
C GLY A 84 -15.10 5.02 -11.03
N LYS A 85 -15.08 5.22 -12.35
CA LYS A 85 -13.90 5.68 -13.10
C LYS A 85 -13.75 7.20 -13.16
N GLN A 86 -14.41 7.95 -12.28
CA GLN A 86 -14.28 9.40 -12.20
C GLN A 86 -12.94 9.79 -11.53
N PHE A 87 -11.81 9.51 -12.17
CA PHE A 87 -10.47 9.57 -11.56
C PHE A 87 -10.10 10.95 -11.01
N HIS A 88 -10.61 12.03 -11.58
CA HIS A 88 -10.43 13.39 -11.06
C HIS A 88 -11.10 13.58 -9.69
N ARG A 89 -12.21 12.88 -9.41
CA ARG A 89 -12.88 12.91 -8.09
C ARG A 89 -12.22 11.94 -7.12
N VAL A 90 -11.81 10.76 -7.60
CA VAL A 90 -10.99 9.81 -6.80
C VAL A 90 -9.73 10.50 -6.29
N GLN A 91 -9.09 11.33 -7.13
CA GLN A 91 -7.93 12.14 -6.77
C GLN A 91 -8.19 13.07 -5.60
N LYS A 92 -9.36 13.72 -5.54
CA LYS A 92 -9.73 14.62 -4.45
C LYS A 92 -9.93 13.90 -3.11
N LEU A 93 -10.22 12.58 -3.13
CA LEU A 93 -10.31 11.76 -1.92
C LEU A 93 -8.93 11.31 -1.44
N ILE A 94 -8.06 10.86 -2.35
CA ILE A 94 -6.71 10.39 -2.00
C ILE A 94 -5.77 11.54 -1.64
N ARG A 95 -5.85 12.67 -2.37
CA ARG A 95 -5.12 13.94 -2.19
C ARG A 95 -3.60 13.89 -2.37
N THR A 96 -2.95 12.79 -2.01
CA THR A 96 -1.50 12.58 -2.05
C THR A 96 -0.97 12.08 -3.40
N LYS A 97 -1.88 11.77 -4.33
CA LYS A 97 -1.56 11.29 -5.68
C LYS A 97 -2.17 12.21 -6.72
N SER A 98 -1.50 12.36 -7.85
CA SER A 98 -2.05 13.04 -9.03
C SER A 98 -3.05 12.15 -9.78
N THR A 99 -3.90 12.76 -10.62
CA THR A 99 -4.81 11.99 -11.48
C THR A 99 -4.07 11.03 -12.41
N LYS A 100 -2.88 11.44 -12.89
CA LYS A 100 -2.01 10.58 -13.70
C LYS A 100 -1.59 9.31 -12.95
N GLU A 101 -1.12 9.46 -11.71
CA GLU A 101 -0.71 8.32 -10.88
C GLU A 101 -1.88 7.40 -10.54
N ILE A 102 -3.08 7.96 -10.34
CA ILE A 102 -4.30 7.18 -10.11
C ILE A 102 -4.67 6.35 -11.33
N VAL A 103 -4.58 6.94 -12.54
CA VAL A 103 -4.84 6.20 -13.78
C VAL A 103 -3.79 5.10 -13.97
N GLU A 104 -2.52 5.39 -13.72
CA GLU A 104 -1.44 4.40 -13.79
C GLU A 104 -1.69 3.23 -12.81
N PHE A 105 -2.01 3.53 -11.55
CA PHE A 105 -2.34 2.52 -10.55
C PHE A 105 -3.58 1.72 -10.93
N TYR A 106 -4.63 2.37 -11.46
CA TYR A 106 -5.84 1.69 -11.93
C TYR A 106 -5.54 0.58 -12.94
N TYR A 107 -4.61 0.78 -13.88
CA TYR A 107 -4.27 -0.26 -14.86
C TYR A 107 -3.52 -1.44 -14.26
N ILE A 108 -2.75 -1.24 -13.19
CA ILE A 108 -2.16 -2.33 -12.41
C ILE A 108 -3.27 -3.05 -11.63
N TRP A 109 -4.07 -2.29 -10.88
CA TRP A 109 -5.17 -2.80 -10.08
C TRP A 109 -6.21 -3.58 -10.90
N LYS A 110 -6.46 -3.17 -12.15
CA LYS A 110 -7.35 -3.86 -13.11
C LYS A 110 -6.97 -5.32 -13.35
N LYS A 111 -5.71 -5.70 -13.12
CA LYS A 111 -5.22 -7.08 -13.27
C LYS A 111 -5.44 -7.95 -12.03
N THR A 112 -5.90 -7.38 -10.93
CA THR A 112 -6.09 -8.09 -9.65
C THR A 112 -7.45 -8.78 -9.54
N HIS A 113 -7.60 -9.64 -8.53
CA HIS A 113 -8.90 -10.22 -8.18
C HIS A 113 -9.91 -9.17 -7.72
N HIS A 114 -9.46 -8.11 -7.04
CA HIS A 114 -10.32 -7.04 -6.52
C HIS A 114 -11.05 -6.32 -7.66
N TYR A 115 -10.38 -6.06 -8.78
CA TYR A 115 -11.04 -5.53 -9.99
C TYR A 115 -12.13 -6.48 -10.51
N LYS A 116 -11.87 -7.79 -10.55
CA LYS A 116 -12.87 -8.78 -11.02
C LYS A 116 -14.12 -8.74 -10.15
N MET A 117 -13.95 -8.60 -8.83
CA MET A 117 -15.06 -8.49 -7.88
C MET A 117 -15.83 -7.18 -8.06
N TRP A 118 -15.12 -6.04 -8.09
CA TRP A 118 -15.72 -4.73 -8.33
C TRP A 118 -16.49 -4.70 -9.66
N LYS A 119 -15.92 -5.26 -10.73
CA LYS A 119 -16.52 -5.23 -12.07
C LYS A 119 -17.82 -6.05 -12.18
N LYS A 120 -18.01 -7.08 -11.36
CA LYS A 120 -19.27 -7.85 -11.29
C LYS A 120 -20.41 -7.03 -10.69
N GLN A 121 -20.09 -6.12 -9.77
CA GLN A 121 -21.07 -5.30 -9.06
C GLN A 121 -21.26 -3.92 -9.73
N TYR A 122 -20.27 -3.45 -10.48
CA TYR A 122 -20.28 -2.13 -11.09
C TYR A 122 -21.19 -2.05 -12.33
N ILE A 123 -22.29 -1.31 -12.17
CA ILE A 123 -23.19 -0.89 -13.25
C ILE A 123 -22.73 0.48 -13.74
N PRO A 124 -22.33 0.64 -15.02
CA PRO A 124 -22.00 1.95 -15.57
C PRO A 124 -23.23 2.87 -15.52
N PRO A 125 -23.07 4.18 -15.22
CA PRO A 125 -24.19 5.12 -15.17
C PRO A 125 -25.03 5.17 -16.46
N GLU A 126 -24.41 4.88 -17.61
CA GLU A 126 -25.07 4.81 -18.93
C GLU A 126 -26.03 3.61 -19.06
N MET A 127 -25.90 2.59 -18.20
CA MET A 127 -26.74 1.39 -18.15
C MET A 127 -27.69 1.38 -16.95
N ASP A 128 -27.64 2.42 -16.10
CA ASP A 128 -28.55 2.60 -14.96
C ASP A 128 -29.84 3.26 -15.45
N LEU A 129 -30.65 2.49 -16.20
CA LEU A 129 -32.00 2.87 -16.66
C LEU A 129 -33.03 2.72 -15.53
N GLY A 130 -32.68 3.12 -14.31
CA GLY A 130 -33.57 3.09 -13.16
C GLY A 130 -34.67 4.14 -13.33
N ASP A 131 -35.87 3.67 -13.66
CA ASP A 131 -37.15 4.39 -13.78
C ASP A 131 -37.12 5.74 -14.50
N SER A 132 -37.34 5.68 -15.81
CA SER A 132 -38.03 6.77 -16.50
C SER A 132 -39.43 6.90 -15.91
N ASP A 133 -39.64 7.97 -15.14
CA ASP A 133 -40.91 8.52 -14.64
C ASP A 133 -42.19 7.83 -15.13
N GLU A 134 -42.87 7.12 -14.22
CA GLU A 134 -44.32 6.88 -14.26
C GLU A 134 -44.96 7.33 -12.93
#